data_AF-K1SQ80-F1
#
_entry.id   AF-K1SQ80-F1
#
_cell.length_a   1.000
_cell.length_b   1.000
_cell.length_c   1.000
_cell.angle_alpha   90.00
_cell.angle_beta   90.00
_cell.angle_gamma   90.00
#
_symmetry.space_group_name_H-M   'P 1'
#
loop_
_entity.id
_entity.type
_entity.pdbx_description
1 polymer ?
#
loop_
_entity_poly.entity_id
_entity_poly.type
_entity_poly.pdbx_seq_one_letter_code
_entity_poly.pdbx_strand_id
1 'polypeptide(L)'
;MNTEQRDDWEYYRQEVLHEPEIWSGKGWEFFKTEINSVLIVDMPAEKNDSGYPTPYFYWLPIADVITYEVDASTGLMKWIIFRQEGERIAVIDDERYRVFEGKNNNIGTLIIENAHDLGYCPARFFWNESINLADPDIKISPLTKELEALDWYLFFHISKRHLDLYGSYPIYSGYEQNCDFVDDQSGDYCDGGFLKDKQGHYKLDMAGLLMRCPKCGDKHIAGAGSFVEIPIPDGENQPDLRNPVQILTVDRNSLDYNVS
;
A
#
# COMPACT_ATOMS: atom_id res chain seq x y z
N MET A 1 2.34 -45.76 8.93
CA MET A 1 1.49 -45.66 7.72
C MET A 1 2.15 -46.51 6.65
N ASN A 2 1.45 -47.51 6.13
CA ASN A 2 2.00 -48.41 5.10
C ASN A 2 1.94 -47.73 3.73
N THR A 3 2.77 -48.13 2.76
CA THR A 3 2.83 -47.48 1.43
C THR A 3 1.47 -47.44 0.73
N GLU A 4 0.71 -48.53 0.78
CA GLU A 4 -0.64 -48.61 0.20
C GLU A 4 -1.62 -47.58 0.79
N GLN A 5 -1.55 -47.34 2.11
CA GLN A 5 -2.41 -46.35 2.78
C GLN A 5 -2.04 -44.91 2.40
N ARG A 6 -0.77 -44.68 2.08
CA ARG A 6 -0.29 -43.38 1.62
C ARG A 6 -0.76 -43.12 0.19
N ASP A 7 -0.62 -44.10 -0.68
CA ASP A 7 -1.03 -44.00 -2.08
C ASP A 7 -2.56 -43.83 -2.20
N ASP A 8 -3.34 -44.54 -1.37
CA ASP A 8 -4.79 -44.37 -1.25
C ASP A 8 -5.17 -42.95 -0.79
N TRP A 9 -4.50 -42.42 0.23
CA TRP A 9 -4.72 -41.05 0.69
C TRP A 9 -4.36 -40.01 -0.37
N GLU A 10 -3.22 -40.19 -1.07
CA GLU A 10 -2.81 -39.27 -2.13
C GLU A 10 -3.81 -39.26 -3.29
N TYR A 11 -4.32 -40.44 -3.68
CA TYR A 11 -5.40 -40.57 -4.66
C TYR A 11 -6.69 -39.90 -4.19
N TYR A 12 -7.16 -40.20 -2.97
CA TYR A 12 -8.39 -39.63 -2.42
C TYR A 12 -8.34 -38.10 -2.39
N ARG A 13 -7.21 -37.55 -1.96
CA ARG A 13 -6.99 -36.10 -1.92
C ARG A 13 -7.07 -35.44 -3.30
N GLN A 14 -6.46 -36.04 -4.32
CA GLN A 14 -6.37 -35.44 -5.64
C GLN A 14 -7.64 -35.67 -6.48
N GLU A 15 -8.18 -36.89 -6.45
CA GLU A 15 -9.20 -37.35 -7.39
C GLU A 15 -10.62 -37.35 -6.81
N VAL A 16 -10.77 -37.44 -5.48
CA VAL A 16 -12.09 -37.43 -4.83
C VAL A 16 -12.37 -36.08 -4.18
N LEU A 17 -11.42 -35.56 -3.41
CA LEU A 17 -11.54 -34.26 -2.78
C LEU A 17 -11.22 -33.09 -3.72
N HIS A 18 -10.50 -33.34 -4.82
CA HIS A 18 -10.00 -32.30 -5.71
C HIS A 18 -9.27 -31.18 -4.95
N GLU A 19 -8.56 -31.55 -3.87
CA GLU A 19 -7.95 -30.61 -2.92
C GLU A 19 -7.13 -29.51 -3.62
N PRO A 20 -6.22 -29.84 -4.58
CA PRO A 20 -5.39 -28.82 -5.23
C PRO A 20 -6.18 -27.73 -5.95
N GLU A 21 -7.27 -28.10 -6.64
CA GLU A 21 -8.13 -27.17 -7.37
C GLU A 21 -8.99 -26.35 -6.41
N ILE A 22 -9.53 -27.00 -5.37
CA ILE A 22 -10.32 -26.32 -4.35
C ILE A 22 -9.47 -25.29 -3.61
N TRP A 23 -8.24 -25.61 -3.21
CA TRP A 23 -7.36 -24.68 -2.51
C TRP A 23 -6.90 -23.52 -3.39
N SER A 24 -6.54 -23.79 -4.65
CA SER A 24 -6.07 -22.75 -5.57
C SER A 24 -7.18 -21.82 -6.05
N GLY A 25 -8.42 -22.32 -6.15
CA GLY A 25 -9.60 -21.52 -6.50
C GLY A 25 -10.35 -21.03 -5.27
N LYS A 26 -11.21 -21.90 -4.72
CA LYS A 26 -12.13 -21.55 -3.63
C LYS A 26 -11.41 -21.13 -2.36
N GLY A 27 -10.39 -21.87 -1.93
CA GLY A 27 -9.59 -21.55 -0.75
C GLY A 27 -8.91 -20.19 -0.86
N TRP A 28 -8.44 -19.83 -2.06
CA TRP A 28 -7.86 -18.51 -2.33
C TRP A 28 -8.90 -17.38 -2.27
N GLU A 29 -10.13 -17.62 -2.71
CA GLU A 29 -11.21 -16.64 -2.58
C GLU A 29 -11.59 -16.43 -1.11
N PHE A 30 -11.78 -17.51 -0.32
CA PHE A 30 -12.01 -17.41 1.13
C PHE A 30 -10.86 -16.70 1.85
N PHE A 31 -9.62 -16.91 1.42
CA PHE A 31 -8.47 -16.21 1.97
C PHE A 31 -8.51 -14.69 1.74
N LYS A 32 -9.05 -14.24 0.61
CA LYS A 32 -9.19 -12.80 0.31
C LYS A 32 -10.39 -12.16 0.99
N THR A 33 -11.53 -12.85 1.03
CA THR A 33 -12.81 -12.24 1.44
C THR A 33 -13.22 -12.58 2.86
N GLU A 34 -12.92 -13.78 3.34
CA GLU A 34 -13.43 -14.35 4.60
C GLU A 34 -12.32 -15.06 5.39
N ILE A 35 -11.24 -14.34 5.70
CA ILE A 35 -10.08 -14.91 6.38
C ILE A 35 -10.39 -15.47 7.78
N ASN A 36 -11.43 -14.94 8.44
CA ASN A 36 -11.90 -15.42 9.74
C ASN A 36 -12.86 -16.62 9.63
N SER A 37 -13.03 -17.20 8.44
CA SER A 37 -13.83 -18.41 8.27
C SER A 37 -13.27 -19.60 9.05
N VAL A 38 -14.14 -20.55 9.35
CA VAL A 38 -13.80 -21.80 10.04
C VAL A 38 -13.74 -22.91 9.02
N LEU A 39 -12.66 -23.68 9.02
CA LEU A 39 -12.52 -24.90 8.24
C LEU A 39 -13.00 -26.08 9.09
N ILE A 40 -14.03 -26.77 8.63
CA ILE A 40 -14.55 -27.98 9.27
C ILE A 40 -14.12 -29.19 8.43
N VAL A 41 -13.49 -30.18 9.07
CA VAL A 41 -13.04 -31.43 8.44
C VAL A 41 -13.70 -32.61 9.16
N ASP A 42 -14.73 -33.18 8.56
CA ASP A 42 -15.60 -34.14 9.23
C ASP A 42 -15.72 -35.47 8.46
N MET A 43 -16.29 -36.47 9.12
CA MET A 43 -16.53 -37.81 8.61
C MET A 43 -18.00 -38.01 8.23
N PRO A 44 -18.30 -38.65 7.09
CA PRO A 44 -19.67 -38.96 6.72
C PRO A 44 -20.28 -39.97 7.71
N ALA A 45 -21.58 -39.83 7.96
CA ALA A 45 -22.31 -40.69 8.89
C ALA A 45 -22.37 -42.15 8.43
N GLU A 46 -22.46 -42.38 7.12
CA GLU A 46 -22.44 -43.70 6.51
C GLU A 46 -21.01 -44.01 6.02
N LYS A 47 -20.46 -45.15 6.46
CA LYS A 47 -19.18 -45.64 5.96
C LYS A 47 -19.39 -46.13 4.53
N ASN A 48 -18.65 -45.58 3.58
CA ASN A 48 -18.63 -46.08 2.21
C ASN A 48 -18.11 -47.52 2.15
N ASP A 49 -18.57 -48.28 1.16
CA ASP A 49 -18.19 -49.69 0.91
C ASP A 49 -16.67 -49.91 0.70
N SER A 50 -15.90 -48.83 0.52
CA SER A 50 -14.45 -48.82 0.29
C SER A 50 -13.61 -49.26 1.49
N GLY A 51 -14.19 -49.36 2.69
CA GLY A 51 -13.51 -49.82 3.91
C GLY A 51 -12.52 -48.80 4.53
N TYR A 52 -12.10 -47.78 3.79
CA TYR A 52 -11.26 -46.68 4.26
C TYR A 52 -12.08 -45.43 4.68
N PRO A 53 -11.57 -44.61 5.61
CA PRO A 53 -12.21 -43.35 6.01
C PRO A 53 -12.27 -42.36 4.83
N THR A 54 -13.43 -41.74 4.62
CA THR A 54 -13.63 -40.74 3.55
C THR A 54 -14.00 -39.37 4.13
N PRO A 55 -13.03 -38.62 4.71
CA PRO A 55 -13.31 -37.31 5.30
C PRO A 55 -13.68 -36.28 4.24
N TYR A 56 -14.53 -35.33 4.57
CA TYR A 56 -14.86 -34.18 3.74
C TYR A 56 -14.57 -32.88 4.49
N PHE A 57 -14.39 -31.79 3.76
CA PHE A 57 -14.16 -30.48 4.37
C PHE A 57 -14.94 -29.38 3.68
N TYR A 58 -15.26 -28.35 4.45
CA TYR A 58 -15.91 -27.15 3.94
C TYR A 58 -15.57 -25.93 4.79
N TRP A 59 -15.69 -24.76 4.18
CA TRP A 59 -15.57 -23.47 4.85
C TRP A 59 -16.93 -23.05 5.40
N LEU A 60 -16.92 -22.66 6.67
CA LEU A 60 -18.04 -22.06 7.37
C LEU A 60 -17.74 -20.56 7.56
N PRO A 61 -18.52 -19.66 6.94
CA PRO A 61 -18.43 -18.23 7.20
C PRO A 61 -18.65 -17.92 8.67
N ILE A 62 -17.84 -17.01 9.23
CA ILE A 62 -17.97 -16.60 10.64
C ILE A 62 -19.34 -15.98 10.95
N ALA A 63 -20.03 -15.45 9.94
CA ALA A 63 -21.36 -14.86 10.04
C ALA A 63 -22.45 -15.88 10.45
N ASP A 64 -22.27 -17.14 10.06
CA ASP A 64 -23.21 -18.22 10.37
C ASP A 64 -22.92 -18.85 11.74
N VAL A 65 -21.75 -18.57 12.31
CA VAL A 65 -21.36 -19.03 13.64
C VAL A 65 -22.13 -18.25 14.71
N ILE A 66 -22.77 -18.98 15.62
CA ILE A 66 -23.49 -18.40 16.76
C ILE A 66 -22.49 -18.13 17.90
N THR A 67 -21.71 -19.15 18.26
CA THR A 67 -20.70 -19.07 19.31
C THR A 67 -19.73 -20.26 19.21
N TYR A 68 -18.54 -20.13 19.79
CA TYR A 68 -17.51 -21.16 19.82
C TYR A 68 -16.61 -20.96 21.04
N GLU A 69 -15.79 -21.97 21.34
CA GLU A 69 -14.67 -21.85 22.27
C GLU A 69 -13.41 -22.38 21.60
N VAL A 70 -12.30 -21.64 21.71
CA VAL A 70 -11.00 -22.03 21.17
C VAL A 70 -10.01 -22.24 22.30
N ASP A 71 -9.22 -23.30 22.20
CA ASP A 71 -8.06 -23.47 23.04
C ASP A 71 -6.94 -22.54 22.58
N ALA A 72 -6.60 -21.55 23.42
CA ALA A 72 -5.59 -20.54 23.11
C ALA A 72 -4.17 -21.10 22.89
N SER A 73 -3.87 -22.32 23.37
CA SER A 73 -2.56 -22.94 23.25
C SER A 73 -2.40 -23.75 21.96
N THR A 74 -3.47 -24.41 21.51
CA THR A 74 -3.44 -25.27 20.31
C THR A 74 -4.07 -24.62 19.08
N GLY A 75 -4.91 -23.59 19.27
CA GLY A 75 -5.72 -22.98 18.21
C GLY A 75 -6.85 -23.86 17.70
N LEU A 76 -7.05 -25.04 18.30
CA LEU A 76 -8.16 -25.93 18.00
C LEU A 76 -9.42 -25.44 18.72
N MET A 77 -10.56 -25.51 18.04
CA MET A 77 -11.83 -25.27 18.71
C MET A 77 -12.12 -26.42 19.68
N LYS A 78 -12.67 -26.13 20.85
CA LYS A 78 -13.21 -27.17 21.75
C LYS A 78 -14.61 -27.56 21.33
N TRP A 79 -15.40 -26.57 20.94
CA TRP A 79 -16.74 -26.74 20.41
C TRP A 79 -17.12 -25.53 19.54
N ILE A 80 -18.06 -25.74 18.63
CA ILE A 80 -18.63 -24.70 17.77
C ILE A 80 -20.14 -24.91 17.60
N ILE A 81 -20.89 -23.81 17.61
CA ILE A 81 -22.33 -23.78 17.36
C ILE A 81 -22.59 -22.82 16.20
N PHE A 82 -23.28 -23.28 15.16
CA PHE A 82 -23.54 -22.47 13.97
C PHE A 82 -24.88 -22.79 13.33
N ARG A 83 -25.36 -21.87 12.49
CA ARG A 83 -26.60 -22.00 11.73
C ARG A 83 -26.33 -22.76 10.44
N GLN A 84 -27.23 -23.67 10.11
CA GLN A 84 -27.29 -24.35 8.83
C GLN A 84 -28.54 -23.91 8.05
N GLU A 85 -28.54 -24.16 6.75
CA GLU A 85 -29.71 -23.92 5.91
C GLU A 85 -30.96 -24.66 6.42
N GLY A 86 -32.12 -24.02 6.28
CA GLY A 86 -33.41 -24.62 6.65
C GLY A 86 -33.72 -24.58 8.15
N GLU A 87 -33.36 -23.51 8.86
CA GLU A 87 -33.68 -23.31 10.28
C GLU A 87 -33.11 -24.45 11.16
N ARG A 88 -31.83 -24.76 10.98
CA ARG A 88 -31.12 -25.79 11.75
C ARG A 88 -29.93 -25.20 12.49
N ILE A 89 -29.63 -25.75 13.67
CA ILE A 89 -28.47 -25.38 14.47
C ILE A 89 -27.59 -26.62 14.62
N ALA A 90 -26.36 -26.53 14.15
CA ALA A 90 -25.35 -27.56 14.34
C ALA A 90 -24.50 -27.23 15.56
N VAL A 91 -24.21 -28.26 16.35
CA VAL A 91 -23.35 -28.24 17.53
C VAL A 91 -22.31 -29.33 17.34
N ILE A 92 -21.05 -28.95 17.34
CA ILE A 92 -19.92 -29.86 17.17
C ILE A 92 -19.01 -29.69 18.38
N ASP A 93 -18.64 -30.80 19.00
CA ASP A 93 -17.66 -30.87 20.08
C ASP A 93 -16.58 -31.93 19.77
N ASP A 94 -15.86 -32.41 20.78
CA ASP A 94 -14.81 -33.41 20.65
C ASP A 94 -15.33 -34.85 20.52
N GLU A 95 -16.58 -35.11 20.88
CA GLU A 95 -17.18 -36.44 20.87
C GLU A 95 -18.22 -36.63 19.75
N ARG A 96 -19.06 -35.61 19.51
CA ARG A 96 -20.30 -35.74 18.73
C ARG A 96 -20.60 -34.52 17.86
N TYR A 97 -21.22 -34.84 16.72
CA TYR A 97 -21.92 -33.93 15.85
C TYR A 97 -23.43 -34.02 16.11
N ARG A 98 -24.05 -32.89 16.46
CA ARG A 98 -25.49 -32.81 16.78
C ARG A 98 -26.16 -31.71 15.96
N VAL A 99 -27.34 -32.01 15.41
CA VAL A 99 -28.16 -31.04 14.67
C VAL A 99 -29.52 -30.92 15.33
N PHE A 100 -29.93 -29.69 15.60
CA PHE A 100 -31.20 -29.35 16.20
C PHE A 100 -32.06 -28.53 15.23
N GLU A 101 -33.39 -28.61 15.38
CA GLU A 101 -34.31 -27.64 14.78
C GLU A 101 -34.07 -26.27 15.44
N GLY A 102 -33.98 -25.20 14.66
CA GLY A 102 -33.65 -23.86 15.12
C GLY A 102 -34.74 -22.86 14.78
N LYS A 103 -35.59 -22.48 15.73
CA LYS A 103 -36.58 -21.40 15.53
C LYS A 103 -36.19 -20.16 16.31
N ASN A 104 -36.06 -19.02 15.63
CA ASN A 104 -35.75 -17.73 16.25
C ASN A 104 -34.55 -17.77 17.23
N ASN A 105 -33.41 -18.32 16.81
CA ASN A 105 -32.20 -18.51 17.65
C ASN A 105 -32.39 -19.41 18.89
N ASN A 106 -33.49 -20.15 19.00
CA ASN A 106 -33.67 -21.14 20.06
C ASN A 106 -33.47 -22.56 19.52
N ILE A 107 -32.82 -23.37 20.35
CA ILE A 107 -32.60 -24.79 20.10
C ILE A 107 -33.91 -25.53 20.36
N GLY A 108 -34.39 -26.24 19.34
CA GLY A 108 -35.58 -27.07 19.36
C GLY A 108 -35.25 -28.56 19.50
N THR A 109 -35.92 -29.40 18.72
CA THR A 109 -35.77 -30.85 18.80
C THR A 109 -34.45 -31.32 18.19
N LEU A 110 -33.84 -32.36 18.77
CA LEU A 110 -32.66 -33.03 18.20
C LEU A 110 -33.09 -33.81 16.96
N ILE A 111 -32.46 -33.52 15.82
CA ILE A 111 -32.73 -34.16 14.52
C ILE A 111 -31.72 -35.27 14.27
N ILE A 112 -30.42 -34.99 14.47
CA ILE A 112 -29.32 -35.90 14.19
C ILE A 112 -28.33 -35.85 15.36
N GLU A 113 -27.82 -37.01 15.74
CA GLU A 113 -26.70 -37.15 16.68
C GLU A 113 -25.79 -38.28 16.20
N ASN A 114 -24.55 -37.93 15.85
CA ASN A 114 -23.54 -38.86 15.38
C ASN A 114 -22.25 -38.68 16.20
N ALA A 115 -21.68 -39.77 16.70
CA ALA A 115 -20.35 -39.74 17.29
C ALA A 115 -19.29 -39.82 16.18
N HIS A 116 -18.25 -38.98 16.25
CA HIS A 116 -17.15 -38.97 15.26
C HIS A 116 -15.86 -39.62 15.78
N ASP A 117 -15.76 -39.95 17.08
CA ASP A 117 -14.64 -40.66 17.70
C ASP A 117 -13.23 -40.08 17.39
N LEU A 118 -13.15 -38.79 17.04
CA LEU A 118 -11.90 -38.12 16.67
C LEU A 118 -11.05 -37.74 17.89
N GLY A 119 -11.69 -37.53 19.05
CA GLY A 119 -11.03 -37.08 20.29
C GLY A 119 -10.65 -35.59 20.28
N TYR A 120 -11.09 -34.83 19.29
CA TYR A 120 -10.97 -33.38 19.18
C TYR A 120 -12.09 -32.85 18.28
N CYS A 121 -12.43 -31.57 18.41
CA CYS A 121 -13.44 -30.95 17.55
C CYS A 121 -12.87 -30.77 16.13
N PRO A 122 -13.57 -31.25 15.08
CA PRO A 122 -13.11 -31.16 13.69
C PRO A 122 -13.08 -29.74 13.10
N ALA A 123 -13.22 -28.70 13.92
CA ALA A 123 -13.31 -27.30 13.51
C ALA A 123 -12.05 -26.53 13.92
N ARG A 124 -11.51 -25.75 12.98
CA ARG A 124 -10.40 -24.81 13.25
C ARG A 124 -10.58 -23.54 12.43
N PHE A 125 -9.99 -22.43 12.89
CA PHE A 125 -9.89 -21.27 12.01
C PHE A 125 -9.12 -21.60 10.75
N PHE A 126 -9.55 -21.01 9.64
CA PHE A 126 -8.88 -21.16 8.35
C PHE A 126 -7.46 -20.59 8.39
N TRP A 127 -7.29 -19.45 9.07
CA TRP A 127 -6.00 -18.80 9.29
C TRP A 127 -5.62 -18.76 10.76
N ASN A 128 -4.32 -18.95 11.05
CA ASN A 128 -3.83 -19.06 12.42
C ASN A 128 -3.24 -17.76 12.97
N GLU A 129 -2.71 -16.88 12.11
CA GLU A 129 -2.08 -15.64 12.57
C GLU A 129 -3.15 -14.65 13.07
N SER A 130 -3.08 -14.28 14.34
CA SER A 130 -3.94 -13.26 14.92
C SER A 130 -3.42 -11.85 14.65
N ILE A 131 -4.32 -10.87 14.66
CA ILE A 131 -3.96 -9.45 14.54
C ILE A 131 -3.24 -8.94 15.79
N ASN A 132 -3.61 -9.43 16.96
CA ASN A 132 -3.03 -9.04 18.23
C ASN A 132 -3.12 -10.22 19.24
N LEU A 133 -2.51 -10.03 20.41
CA LEU A 133 -2.49 -11.04 21.48
C LEU A 133 -3.75 -10.99 22.38
N ALA A 134 -4.50 -9.89 22.36
CA ALA A 134 -5.68 -9.68 23.21
C ALA A 134 -6.92 -10.38 22.63
N ASP A 135 -7.07 -10.34 21.31
CA ASP A 135 -8.15 -10.86 20.50
C ASP A 135 -7.57 -11.88 19.49
N PRO A 136 -7.15 -13.07 19.95
CA PRO A 136 -6.51 -14.08 19.10
C PRO A 136 -7.43 -14.61 17.99
N ASP A 137 -8.74 -14.43 18.14
CA ASP A 137 -9.75 -14.91 17.19
C ASP A 137 -9.84 -14.06 15.92
N ILE A 138 -9.41 -12.79 15.97
CA ILE A 138 -9.39 -11.89 14.82
C ILE A 138 -8.10 -12.15 14.03
N LYS A 139 -8.23 -12.65 12.79
CA LYS A 139 -7.08 -13.03 11.97
C LYS A 139 -6.55 -11.84 11.17
N ILE A 140 -5.23 -11.78 11.05
CA ILE A 140 -4.57 -10.73 10.27
C ILE A 140 -4.63 -11.06 8.78
N SER A 141 -5.09 -10.10 7.98
CA SER A 141 -5.08 -10.23 6.53
C SER A 141 -3.64 -10.27 6.01
N PRO A 142 -3.31 -11.13 5.03
CA PRO A 142 -2.01 -11.06 4.34
C PRO A 142 -1.75 -9.69 3.72
N LEU A 143 -2.80 -8.98 3.31
CA LEU A 143 -2.69 -7.64 2.73
C LEU A 143 -2.11 -6.64 3.72
N THR A 144 -2.30 -6.84 5.02
CA THR A 144 -1.79 -5.93 6.05
C THR A 144 -0.27 -5.79 6.00
N LYS A 145 0.46 -6.85 5.63
CA LYS A 145 1.93 -6.81 5.49
C LYS A 145 2.36 -6.02 4.24
N GLU A 146 1.57 -6.10 3.17
CA GLU A 146 1.89 -5.42 1.90
C GLU A 146 1.49 -3.94 1.89
N LEU A 147 0.54 -3.53 2.74
CA LEU A 147 0.13 -2.12 2.85
C LEU A 147 1.32 -1.21 3.20
N GLU A 148 2.21 -1.64 4.09
CA GLU A 148 3.42 -0.88 4.43
C GLU A 148 4.35 -0.73 3.21
N ALA A 149 4.52 -1.79 2.42
CA ALA A 149 5.33 -1.75 1.20
C ALA A 149 4.72 -0.80 0.15
N LEU A 150 3.39 -0.76 0.05
CA LEU A 150 2.67 0.18 -0.83
C LEU A 150 2.81 1.63 -0.38
N ASP A 151 2.79 1.89 0.93
CA ASP A 151 3.03 3.23 1.47
C ASP A 151 4.46 3.70 1.17
N TRP A 152 5.45 2.82 1.33
CA TRP A 152 6.84 3.12 0.98
C TRP A 152 7.01 3.38 -0.52
N TYR A 153 6.35 2.58 -1.35
CA TYR A 153 6.34 2.76 -2.80
C TYR A 153 5.73 4.11 -3.19
N LEU A 154 4.59 4.48 -2.59
CA LEU A 154 3.94 5.76 -2.81
C LEU A 154 4.86 6.92 -2.44
N PHE A 155 5.49 6.86 -1.26
CA PHE A 155 6.45 7.87 -0.81
C PHE A 155 7.62 8.03 -1.80
N PHE A 156 8.19 6.93 -2.27
CA PHE A 156 9.28 6.96 -3.24
C PHE A 156 8.85 7.58 -4.58
N HIS A 157 7.68 7.21 -5.09
CA HIS A 157 7.15 7.75 -6.34
C HIS A 157 6.86 9.25 -6.26
N ILE A 158 6.28 9.71 -5.16
CA ILE A 158 6.05 11.16 -4.92
C ILE A 158 7.39 11.89 -4.84
N SER A 159 8.34 11.35 -4.07
CA SER A 159 9.67 11.95 -3.90
C SER A 159 10.42 12.05 -5.22
N LYS A 160 10.36 11.02 -6.06
CA LYS A 160 10.93 11.05 -7.41
C LYS A 160 10.29 12.14 -8.26
N ARG A 161 8.95 12.23 -8.25
CA ARG A 161 8.24 13.28 -9.01
C ARG A 161 8.60 14.68 -8.52
N HIS A 162 8.77 14.86 -7.21
CA HIS A 162 9.24 16.12 -6.64
C HIS A 162 10.67 16.46 -7.09
N LEU A 163 11.57 15.47 -7.09
CA LEU A 163 12.93 15.65 -7.60
C LEU A 163 12.94 15.97 -9.10
N ASP A 164 12.14 15.28 -9.90
CA ASP A 164 12.02 15.53 -11.34
C ASP A 164 11.51 16.95 -11.61
N LEU A 165 10.56 17.43 -10.80
CA LEU A 165 10.06 18.81 -10.88
C LEU A 165 11.13 19.84 -10.47
N TYR A 166 11.81 19.60 -9.33
CA TYR A 166 12.89 20.46 -8.85
C TYR A 166 14.06 20.52 -9.85
N GLY A 167 14.48 19.37 -10.37
CA GLY A 167 15.54 19.24 -11.35
C GLY A 167 15.19 19.81 -12.73
N SER A 168 13.90 19.91 -13.07
CA SER A 168 13.45 20.55 -14.32
C SER A 168 13.52 22.07 -14.26
N TYR A 169 13.44 22.67 -13.06
CA TYR A 169 13.41 24.13 -12.87
C TYR A 169 14.40 24.61 -11.80
N PRO A 170 15.71 24.31 -11.94
CA PRO A 170 16.70 24.75 -10.97
C PRO A 170 16.81 26.29 -10.96
N ILE A 171 16.84 26.88 -9.77
CA ILE A 171 17.14 28.30 -9.60
C ILE A 171 18.67 28.41 -9.53
N TYR A 172 19.25 29.13 -10.47
CA TYR A 172 20.69 29.40 -10.49
C TYR A 172 20.94 30.80 -9.94
N SER A 173 22.07 31.00 -9.30
CA SER A 173 22.57 32.33 -8.99
C SER A 173 23.96 32.53 -9.53
N GLY A 174 24.26 33.72 -10.03
CA GLY A 174 25.59 34.12 -10.43
C GLY A 174 25.80 35.62 -10.29
N TYR A 175 27.03 36.07 -10.49
CA TYR A 175 27.36 37.48 -10.34
C TYR A 175 26.67 38.36 -11.37
N GLU A 176 26.23 39.54 -10.92
CA GLU A 176 25.75 40.61 -11.79
C GLU A 176 26.83 40.95 -12.84
N GLN A 177 26.45 40.98 -14.11
CA GLN A 177 27.40 41.23 -15.18
C GLN A 177 27.65 42.73 -15.34
N ASN A 178 28.85 43.18 -14.97
CA ASN A 178 29.25 44.55 -15.24
C ASN A 178 29.43 44.77 -16.75
N CYS A 179 28.59 45.62 -17.36
CA CYS A 179 28.60 45.89 -18.79
C CYS A 179 28.88 47.37 -19.06
N ASP A 180 30.15 47.68 -19.35
CA ASP A 180 30.58 49.06 -19.68
C ASP A 180 30.24 49.48 -21.13
N PHE A 181 29.12 49.05 -21.69
CA PHE A 181 28.76 49.45 -23.05
C PHE A 181 28.29 50.90 -23.08
N VAL A 182 28.98 51.72 -23.88
CA VAL A 182 28.59 53.08 -24.23
C VAL A 182 28.77 53.23 -25.74
N ASP A 183 27.76 53.74 -26.44
CA ASP A 183 27.84 54.06 -27.86
C ASP A 183 28.46 55.45 -28.04
N ASP A 184 29.64 55.54 -28.62
CA ASP A 184 30.37 56.80 -28.82
C ASP A 184 29.60 57.82 -29.70
N GLN A 185 28.63 57.38 -30.52
CA GLN A 185 27.89 58.27 -31.44
C GLN A 185 26.61 58.82 -30.82
N SER A 186 25.78 57.94 -30.25
CA SER A 186 24.51 58.33 -29.61
C SER A 186 24.68 58.71 -28.14
N GLY A 187 25.76 58.24 -27.49
CA GLY A 187 26.01 58.19 -26.04
C GLY A 187 24.93 57.47 -25.25
N ASP A 188 24.26 56.52 -25.88
CA ASP A 188 23.48 55.52 -25.18
C ASP A 188 24.41 54.65 -24.33
N TYR A 189 23.96 54.26 -23.14
CA TYR A 189 24.72 53.38 -22.26
C TYR A 189 23.87 52.20 -21.80
N CYS A 190 24.53 51.11 -21.42
CA CYS A 190 23.85 49.92 -20.93
C CYS A 190 23.51 50.03 -19.45
N ASP A 191 22.29 49.59 -19.10
CA ASP A 191 21.84 49.40 -17.74
C ASP A 191 21.06 48.08 -17.65
N GLY A 192 21.57 47.11 -16.88
CA GLY A 192 20.92 45.82 -16.63
C GLY A 192 20.56 45.00 -17.88
N GLY A 193 21.34 45.08 -18.97
CA GLY A 193 21.05 44.35 -20.21
C GLY A 193 20.24 45.12 -21.27
N PHE A 194 19.77 46.33 -20.95
CA PHE A 194 19.01 47.20 -21.85
C PHE A 194 19.73 48.51 -22.13
N LEU A 195 19.33 49.21 -23.21
CA LEU A 195 19.91 50.50 -23.59
C LEU A 195 19.10 51.67 -23.01
N LYS A 196 19.81 52.60 -22.37
CA LYS A 196 19.29 53.92 -21.99
C LYS A 196 19.89 55.00 -22.86
N ASP A 197 19.11 56.03 -23.15
CA ASP A 197 19.59 57.25 -23.81
C ASP A 197 20.42 58.13 -22.85
N LYS A 198 21.06 59.17 -23.38
CA LYS A 198 21.79 60.18 -22.60
C LYS A 198 20.96 60.86 -21.50
N GLN A 199 19.64 60.81 -21.58
CA GLN A 199 18.71 61.44 -20.65
C GLN A 199 18.21 60.44 -19.58
N GLY A 200 18.63 59.17 -19.66
CA GLY A 200 18.30 58.11 -18.71
C GLY A 200 17.02 57.33 -19.03
N HIS A 201 16.37 57.57 -20.19
CA HIS A 201 15.18 56.83 -20.59
C HIS A 201 15.55 55.54 -21.33
N TYR A 202 14.84 54.45 -21.04
CA TYR A 202 15.00 53.21 -21.78
C TYR A 202 14.55 53.37 -23.23
N LYS A 203 15.38 52.92 -24.16
CA LYS A 203 15.02 52.94 -25.58
C LYS A 203 14.10 51.78 -25.91
N LEU A 204 13.07 52.07 -26.70
CA LEU A 204 12.12 51.09 -27.20
C LEU A 204 12.40 50.84 -28.68
N ASP A 205 12.31 49.58 -29.09
CA ASP A 205 12.28 49.17 -30.49
C ASP A 205 10.94 49.58 -31.15
N MET A 206 10.84 49.48 -32.47
CA MET A 206 9.62 49.77 -33.24
C MET A 206 8.39 48.98 -32.77
N ALA A 207 8.59 47.85 -32.10
CA ALA A 207 7.52 47.03 -31.50
C ALA A 207 7.12 47.44 -30.07
N GLY A 208 7.72 48.50 -29.50
CA GLY A 208 7.47 48.94 -28.12
C GLY A 208 8.15 48.08 -27.05
N LEU A 209 9.09 47.21 -27.43
CA LEU A 209 9.90 46.39 -26.52
C LEU A 209 11.20 47.13 -26.18
N LEU A 210 11.73 46.93 -24.97
CA LEU A 210 13.01 47.51 -24.56
C LEU A 210 14.14 47.03 -25.48
N MET A 211 14.93 47.96 -26.01
CA MET A 211 16.11 47.64 -26.81
C MET A 211 17.18 47.00 -25.94
N ARG A 212 17.59 45.79 -26.32
CA ARG A 212 18.64 45.01 -25.65
C ARG A 212 20.01 45.59 -25.95
N CYS A 213 20.91 45.53 -24.97
CA CYS A 213 22.31 45.88 -25.16
C CYS A 213 22.98 44.87 -26.11
N PRO A 214 23.72 45.32 -27.14
CA PRO A 214 24.44 44.43 -28.06
C PRO A 214 25.50 43.54 -27.39
N LYS A 215 26.01 43.92 -26.20
CA LYS A 215 27.11 43.25 -25.50
C LYS A 215 26.65 42.24 -24.45
N CYS A 216 25.53 42.50 -23.77
CA CYS A 216 25.04 41.65 -22.67
C CYS A 216 23.54 41.30 -22.73
N GLY A 217 22.77 41.83 -23.67
CA GLY A 217 21.31 41.65 -23.72
C GLY A 217 20.85 40.21 -23.97
N ASP A 218 21.69 39.38 -24.59
CA ASP A 218 21.41 37.95 -24.80
C ASP A 218 21.97 37.03 -23.71
N LYS A 219 22.66 37.60 -22.72
CA LYS A 219 23.26 36.83 -21.62
C LYS A 219 22.31 36.63 -20.44
N HIS A 220 21.09 37.17 -20.52
CA HIS A 220 20.07 37.00 -19.48
C HIS A 220 19.27 35.71 -19.71
N ILE A 221 19.33 34.79 -18.75
CA ILE A 221 18.58 33.53 -18.78
C ILE A 221 17.19 33.80 -18.19
N ALA A 222 16.21 34.06 -19.05
CA ALA A 222 14.80 34.13 -18.67
C ALA A 222 14.09 32.83 -19.09
N GLY A 223 13.86 31.93 -18.14
CA GLY A 223 13.19 30.64 -18.34
C GLY A 223 12.54 30.14 -17.05
N ALA A 224 11.81 29.02 -17.14
CA ALA A 224 11.32 28.35 -15.95
C ALA A 224 12.53 27.76 -15.19
N GLY A 225 12.74 28.21 -13.94
CA GLY A 225 14.05 28.17 -13.27
C GLY A 225 14.68 29.56 -13.32
N SER A 226 14.46 30.36 -12.26
CA SER A 226 14.89 31.75 -12.21
C SER A 226 16.41 31.87 -12.02
N PHE A 227 17.04 32.81 -12.71
CA PHE A 227 18.43 33.20 -12.46
C PHE A 227 18.45 34.42 -11.51
N VAL A 228 19.10 34.28 -10.34
CA VAL A 228 19.23 35.37 -9.35
C VAL A 228 20.62 35.98 -9.47
N GLU A 229 20.68 37.26 -9.80
CA GLU A 229 21.93 38.01 -9.85
C GLU A 229 22.35 38.40 -8.43
N ILE A 230 23.59 38.10 -8.07
CA ILE A 230 24.20 38.45 -6.79
C ILE A 230 25.20 39.59 -7.06
N PRO A 231 25.19 40.67 -6.27
CA PRO A 231 26.15 41.75 -6.45
C PRO A 231 27.58 41.24 -6.26
N ILE A 232 28.49 41.73 -7.09
CA ILE A 232 29.91 41.47 -6.96
C ILE A 232 30.38 42.06 -5.61
N PRO A 233 31.10 41.31 -4.77
CA PRO A 233 31.60 41.86 -3.51
C PRO A 233 32.61 42.99 -3.75
N ASP A 234 32.21 44.23 -3.42
CA ASP A 234 33.02 45.45 -3.52
C ASP A 234 34.08 45.55 -2.42
N GLY A 235 35.12 44.70 -2.49
CA GLY A 235 36.25 44.78 -1.58
C GLY A 235 37.57 44.56 -2.30
N GLU A 236 38.34 45.64 -2.54
CA GLU A 236 39.66 45.61 -3.18
C GLU A 236 40.70 44.71 -2.46
N ASN A 237 40.39 44.10 -1.31
CA ASN A 237 41.32 43.27 -0.53
C ASN A 237 40.70 42.03 0.13
N GLN A 238 39.53 41.54 -0.31
CA GLN A 238 39.03 40.25 0.16
C GLN A 238 39.08 39.20 -0.95
N PRO A 239 39.79 38.06 -0.75
CA PRO A 239 39.71 36.96 -1.71
C PRO A 239 38.28 36.45 -1.74
N ASP A 240 37.68 36.47 -2.92
CA ASP A 240 36.32 35.97 -3.11
C ASP A 240 36.31 34.44 -2.95
N LEU A 241 35.61 33.97 -1.91
CA LEU A 241 35.48 32.56 -1.56
C LEU A 241 34.11 31.98 -1.97
N ARG A 242 33.25 32.76 -2.63
CA ARG A 242 31.92 32.30 -3.05
C ARG A 242 32.00 31.66 -4.44
N ASN A 243 31.27 30.56 -4.63
CA ASN A 243 31.23 29.92 -5.95
C ASN A 243 30.52 30.85 -6.96
N PRO A 244 31.08 31.06 -8.16
CA PRO A 244 30.57 32.02 -9.15
C PRO A 244 29.20 31.63 -9.73
N VAL A 245 28.84 30.35 -9.63
CA VAL A 245 27.49 29.84 -9.93
C VAL A 245 27.09 28.87 -8.83
N GLN A 246 25.90 29.03 -8.27
CA GLN A 246 25.32 28.10 -7.29
C GLN A 246 23.87 27.78 -7.67
N ILE A 247 23.46 26.55 -7.38
CA ILE A 247 22.04 26.20 -7.38
C ILE A 247 21.50 26.71 -6.04
N LEU A 248 20.61 27.70 -6.09
CA LEU A 248 19.92 28.17 -4.89
C LEU A 248 18.84 27.14 -4.53
N THR A 249 18.88 26.70 -3.27
CA THR A 249 17.75 25.97 -2.69
C THR A 249 16.63 26.94 -2.36
N VAL A 250 15.40 26.44 -2.23
CA VAL A 250 14.22 27.28 -1.96
C VAL A 250 14.43 28.10 -0.69
N ASP A 251 14.07 29.39 -0.74
CA ASP A 251 14.06 30.25 0.45
C ASP A 251 13.05 29.71 1.47
N ARG A 252 13.59 29.12 2.53
CA ARG A 252 12.83 28.48 3.60
C ARG A 252 11.90 29.47 4.30
N ASN A 253 12.27 30.74 4.38
CA ASN A 253 11.47 31.79 5.03
C ASN A 253 10.25 32.21 4.19
N SER A 254 10.35 32.11 2.86
CA SER A 254 9.23 32.38 1.95
C SER A 254 8.20 31.24 1.90
N LEU A 255 8.60 30.02 2.28
CA LEU A 255 7.71 28.86 2.35
C LEU A 255 6.84 28.82 3.60
N ASP A 256 7.21 29.52 4.68
CA ASP A 256 6.41 29.58 5.92
C ASP A 256 5.01 30.19 5.68
N TYR A 257 4.80 30.95 4.61
CA TYR A 257 3.49 31.52 4.23
C TYR A 257 2.61 30.61 3.36
N ASN A 258 3.14 29.48 2.86
CA ASN A 258 2.37 28.53 2.04
C ASN A 258 1.77 27.37 2.87
N VAL A 259 1.99 27.36 4.19
CA VAL A 259 1.39 26.42 5.13
C VAL A 259 0.37 27.16 6.00
N SER A 260 -0.74 27.57 5.37
CA SER A 260 -1.95 28.01 6.07
C SER A 260 -3.06 27.00 5.84
#